data_AF-X0U727-F1
#
_entry.id   AF-X0U727-F1
#
_cell.length_a   1.000
_cell.length_b   1.000
_cell.length_c   1.000
_cell.angle_alpha   90.00
_cell.angle_beta   90.00
_cell.angle_gamma   90.00
#
_symmetry.space_group_name_H-M   'P 1'
#
loop_
_entity.id
_entity.type
_entity.pdbx_description
1 polymer ?
#
loop_
_entity_poly.entity_id
_entity_poly.type
_entity_poly.pdbx_seq_one_letter_code
_entity_poly.pdbx_strand_id
1 'polypeptide(L)'
;TAIKEIERLEGGLVVAAQGRVLASLALPIAGLLSDEPLEVVVSKLEELERLARDLGTTLASPFASLSFLALPVIPELRLTDLGLVDVNEFKLIKQKHQT
;
A
#
# COMPACT_ATOMS: atom_id res chain seq x y z
N THR A 1 -1.35 -13.67 2.39
CA THR A 1 -0.46 -13.40 3.54
C THR A 1 -0.54 -11.94 3.95
N ALA A 2 -0.05 -10.99 3.14
CA ALA A 2 -0.09 -9.56 3.48
C ALA A 2 -1.50 -9.03 3.78
N ILE A 3 -2.48 -9.32 2.93
CA ILE A 3 -3.88 -8.87 3.12
C ILE A 3 -4.46 -9.35 4.45
N LYS A 4 -4.31 -10.64 4.78
CA LYS A 4 -4.78 -11.21 6.04
C LYS A 4 -4.14 -10.53 7.26
N GLU A 5 -2.87 -10.14 7.13
CA GLU A 5 -2.18 -9.43 8.20
C GLU A 5 -2.69 -8.00 8.33
N ILE A 6 -2.94 -7.30 7.22
CA ILE A 6 -3.59 -5.98 7.22
C ILE A 6 -4.96 -6.03 7.90
N GLU A 7 -5.77 -7.05 7.60
CA GLU A 7 -7.07 -7.27 8.26
C GLU A 7 -6.92 -7.49 9.77
N ARG A 8 -5.95 -8.33 10.18
CA ARG A 8 -5.65 -8.60 11.60
C ARG A 8 -5.22 -7.34 12.36
N LEU A 9 -4.53 -6.42 11.69
CA LEU A 9 -4.04 -5.16 12.25
C LEU A 9 -5.09 -4.04 12.22
N GLU A 10 -6.24 -4.27 11.59
CA GLU A 10 -7.28 -3.26 11.34
C GLU A 10 -6.76 -2.05 10.53
N GLY A 11 -5.81 -2.32 9.62
CA GLY A 11 -5.15 -1.30 8.80
C GLY A 11 -3.67 -1.12 9.14
N GLY A 12 -2.90 -0.61 8.19
CA GLY A 12 -1.47 -0.43 8.34
C GLY A 12 -0.65 -0.77 7.11
N LEU A 13 0.60 -1.16 7.33
CA LEU A 13 1.56 -1.50 6.30
C LEU A 13 2.16 -2.87 6.60
N VAL A 14 2.34 -3.69 5.56
CA VAL A 14 2.89 -5.04 5.68
C VAL A 14 3.85 -5.33 4.54
N VAL A 15 5.02 -5.87 4.86
CA VAL A 15 5.92 -6.51 3.90
C VAL A 15 5.79 -8.02 4.06
N ALA A 16 5.54 -8.72 2.95
CA ALA A 16 5.49 -10.18 2.91
C ALA A 16 6.28 -10.71 1.72
N ALA A 17 7.00 -11.82 1.91
CA ALA A 17 7.71 -12.52 0.86
C ALA A 17 7.61 -14.03 1.07
N GLN A 18 7.57 -14.79 -0.03
CA GLN A 18 7.53 -16.26 0.00
C GLN A 18 6.44 -16.83 0.94
N GLY A 19 5.27 -16.20 0.94
CA GLY A 19 4.12 -16.62 1.75
C GLY A 19 4.19 -16.24 3.24
N ARG A 20 5.22 -15.52 3.70
CA ARG A 20 5.41 -15.11 5.10
C ARG A 20 5.38 -13.60 5.27
N VAL A 21 4.90 -13.12 6.41
CA VAL A 21 5.06 -11.71 6.83
C VAL A 21 6.50 -11.53 7.32
N LEU A 22 7.18 -10.50 6.80
CA LEU A 22 8.54 -10.15 7.23
C LEU A 22 8.51 -9.02 8.26
N ALA A 23 7.64 -8.02 8.08
CA ALA A 23 7.40 -6.95 9.03
C ALA A 23 6.02 -6.34 8.81
N SER A 24 5.52 -5.65 9.85
CA SER A 24 4.23 -4.97 9.83
C SER A 24 4.22 -3.76 10.77
N LEU A 25 3.47 -2.73 10.38
CA LEU A 25 3.13 -1.58 11.21
C LEU A 25 1.61 -1.47 11.27
N ALA A 26 1.05 -1.60 12.47
CA ALA A 26 -0.38 -1.38 12.72
C ALA A 26 -0.70 0.12 12.63
N LEU A 27 -1.77 0.47 11.93
CA LEU A 27 -2.35 1.82 11.91
C LEU A 27 -3.86 1.73 12.17
N PRO A 28 -4.28 1.27 13.36
CA PRO A 28 -5.67 0.88 13.63
C PRO A 28 -6.68 2.04 13.53
N ILE A 29 -6.21 3.29 13.62
CA ILE A 29 -7.08 4.46 13.51
C ILE A 29 -7.24 4.79 12.02
N ALA A 30 -8.34 4.31 11.44
CA ALA A 30 -8.74 4.51 10.05
C ALA A 30 -7.73 3.98 9.00
N GLY A 31 -6.79 3.11 9.39
CA GLY A 31 -5.71 2.68 8.51
C GLY A 31 -4.60 3.72 8.33
N LEU A 32 -4.61 4.81 9.12
CA LEU A 32 -3.76 5.99 8.91
C LEU A 32 -2.87 6.32 10.10
N LEU A 33 -3.36 6.14 11.32
CA LEU A 33 -2.66 6.53 12.54
C LEU A 33 -2.49 5.36 13.50
N SER A 34 -1.40 5.42 14.27
CA SER A 34 -1.11 4.52 15.39
C SER A 34 -1.26 5.27 16.71
N ASP A 35 -1.62 4.55 17.75
CA ASP A 35 -1.65 4.99 19.15
C ASP A 35 -0.33 4.70 19.89
N GLU A 36 0.65 4.08 19.22
CA GLU A 36 1.99 3.86 19.76
C GLU A 36 2.86 5.14 19.80
N PRO A 37 3.90 5.17 20.64
CA PRO A 37 4.87 6.27 20.65
C PRO A 37 5.54 6.49 19.29
N LEU A 38 5.87 7.75 19.00
CA LEU A 38 6.46 8.18 17.73
C LEU A 38 7.69 7.34 17.35
N GLU A 39 8.59 7.11 18.31
CA GLU A 39 9.85 6.40 18.09
C GLU A 39 9.61 4.94 17.69
N VAL A 40 8.55 4.32 18.21
CA VAL A 40 8.15 2.95 17.86
C VAL A 40 7.62 2.91 16.42
N VAL A 41 6.74 3.85 16.07
CA VAL A 41 6.17 3.96 14.73
C VAL A 41 7.27 4.21 13.68
N VAL A 42 8.18 5.14 13.96
CA VAL A 42 9.32 5.47 13.08
C VAL A 42 10.21 4.24 12.88
N SER A 43 10.61 3.57 13.96
CA SER A 43 11.46 2.37 13.88
C SER A 43 10.82 1.25 13.03
N LYS A 44 9.53 0.98 13.23
CA LYS A 44 8.78 -0.01 12.42
C LYS A 44 8.67 0.39 10.96
N LEU A 45 8.43 1.68 10.67
CA LEU A 45 8.37 2.18 9.30
C LEU A 45 9.73 2.06 8.59
N GLU A 46 10.82 2.43 9.26
CA GLU A 46 12.19 2.29 8.72
C GLU A 46 12.53 0.83 8.42
N GLU A 47 12.08 -0.10 9.28
CA GLU A 47 12.22 -1.54 9.04
C GLU A 47 11.44 -2.00 7.81
N LEU A 48 10.17 -1.59 7.68
CA LEU A 48 9.35 -1.91 6.51
C LEU A 48 10.01 -1.40 5.22
N GLU A 49 10.50 -0.16 5.22
CA GLU A 49 11.16 0.41 4.05
C GLU A 49 12.46 -0.32 3.70
N ARG A 50 13.27 -0.67 4.70
CA ARG A 50 14.49 -1.46 4.49
C ARG A 50 14.17 -2.81 3.86
N LEU A 51 13.21 -3.55 4.42
CA LEU A 51 12.82 -4.86 3.88
C LEU A 51 12.24 -4.75 2.47
N ALA A 52 11.46 -3.71 2.18
CA ALA A 52 10.96 -3.47 0.83
C ALA A 52 12.11 -3.23 -0.18
N ARG A 53 13.15 -2.48 0.23
CA ARG A 53 14.40 -2.29 -0.54
C ARG A 53 15.15 -3.60 -0.74
N ASP A 54 15.28 -4.41 0.30
CA ASP A 54 15.97 -5.70 0.24
C ASP A 54 15.26 -6.71 -0.69
N LEU A 55 13.94 -6.57 -0.87
CA LEU A 55 13.17 -7.35 -1.84
C LEU A 55 13.33 -6.85 -3.30
N GLY A 56 14.12 -5.81 -3.53
CA GLY A 56 14.49 -5.33 -4.86
C GLY A 56 13.61 -4.20 -5.42
N THR A 57 12.84 -3.49 -4.59
CA THR A 57 12.13 -2.30 -5.09
C THR A 57 13.10 -1.20 -5.50
N THR A 58 12.82 -0.54 -6.61
CA THR A 58 13.56 0.64 -7.08
C THR A 58 12.90 1.95 -6.64
N LEU A 59 11.76 1.89 -5.96
CA LEU A 59 11.04 3.06 -5.46
C LEU A 59 11.74 3.63 -4.23
N ALA A 60 11.93 4.96 -4.22
CA ALA A 60 12.56 5.66 -3.10
C ALA A 60 11.74 5.54 -1.80
N SER A 61 10.41 5.62 -1.90
CA SER A 61 9.49 5.38 -0.78
C SER A 61 8.31 4.52 -1.25
N PRO A 62 8.43 3.17 -1.17
CA PRO A 62 7.47 2.25 -1.76
C PRO A 62 6.06 2.40 -1.19
N PHE A 63 5.93 2.62 0.13
CA PHE A 63 4.62 2.80 0.76
C PHE A 63 3.95 4.11 0.38
N ALA A 64 4.70 5.22 0.34
CA ALA A 64 4.17 6.49 -0.13
C ALA A 64 3.69 6.37 -1.59
N SER A 65 4.49 5.73 -2.46
CA SER A 65 4.09 5.46 -3.84
C SER A 65 2.80 4.64 -3.95
N LEU A 66 2.63 3.61 -3.11
CA LEU A 66 1.38 2.82 -3.06
C LEU A 66 0.19 3.68 -2.62
N SER A 67 0.34 4.53 -1.61
CA SER A 67 -0.71 5.46 -1.18
C SER A 67 -1.11 6.44 -2.29
N PHE A 68 -0.13 6.92 -3.08
CA PHE A 68 -0.40 7.80 -4.21
C PHE A 68 -1.08 7.10 -5.38
N LEU A 69 -0.84 5.80 -5.61
CA LEU A 69 -1.48 5.05 -6.71
C LEU A 69 -3.00 5.08 -6.62
N ALA A 70 -3.54 5.02 -5.41
CA ALA A 70 -4.98 5.00 -5.14
C ALA A 70 -5.66 6.38 -5.22
N LEU A 71 -4.94 7.49 -5.43
CA LEU A 71 -5.53 8.83 -5.48
C LEU A 71 -6.05 9.16 -6.89
N PRO A 72 -7.38 9.34 -7.10
CA PRO A 72 -7.98 9.48 -8.43
C PRO A 72 -7.88 10.89 -9.04
N VAL A 73 -6.96 11.74 -8.57
CA VAL A 73 -7.02 13.20 -8.81
C VAL A 73 -5.83 13.81 -9.55
N ILE A 74 -4.82 13.03 -9.98
CA ILE A 74 -3.62 13.53 -10.68
C ILE A 74 -3.16 12.48 -11.72
N PRO A 75 -2.42 12.79 -12.79
CA PRO A 75 -2.95 12.77 -14.16
C PRO A 75 -3.26 11.38 -14.79
N GLU A 76 -4.09 11.41 -15.84
CA GLU A 76 -4.36 10.39 -16.87
C GLU A 76 -4.99 9.05 -16.43
N LEU A 77 -4.25 8.17 -15.75
CA LEU A 77 -4.71 6.80 -15.45
C LEU A 77 -4.52 6.45 -13.97
N ARG A 78 -5.59 5.96 -13.33
CA ARG A 78 -5.58 5.62 -11.90
C ARG A 78 -6.22 4.28 -11.59
N LEU A 79 -5.64 3.56 -10.64
CA LEU A 79 -6.20 2.32 -10.14
C LEU A 79 -6.98 2.61 -8.86
N THR A 80 -8.27 2.27 -8.86
CA THR A 80 -9.14 2.35 -7.69
C THR A 80 -9.67 0.97 -7.33
N ASP A 81 -10.44 0.90 -6.24
CA ASP A 81 -11.22 -0.28 -5.85
C ASP A 81 -12.25 -0.71 -6.90
N LEU A 82 -12.64 0.19 -7.80
CA LEU A 82 -13.54 -0.09 -8.93
C LEU A 82 -12.82 -0.50 -10.22
N GLY A 83 -11.48 -0.48 -10.22
CA GLY A 83 -10.65 -0.82 -11.37
C GLY A 83 -9.87 0.36 -11.93
N LEU A 84 -9.47 0.28 -13.20
CA LEU A 84 -8.70 1.32 -13.87
C LEU A 84 -9.62 2.46 -14.34
N VAL A 85 -9.32 3.68 -13.93
CA VAL A 85 -10.05 4.92 -14.25
C VAL A 85 -9.20 5.77 -15.19
N ASP A 86 -9.80 6.18 -16.32
CA ASP A 86 -9.32 7.30 -17.11
C ASP A 86 -9.81 8.59 -16.46
N VAL A 87 -8.87 9.37 -15.91
CA VAL A 87 -9.16 10.62 -15.17
C VAL A 87 -9.56 11.74 -16.12
N ASN A 88 -9.11 11.71 -17.38
CA ASN A 88 -9.48 12.72 -18.38
C ASN A 88 -10.92 12.53 -18.86
N GLU A 89 -11.34 11.27 -19.04
CA GLU A 89 -12.70 10.94 -19.46
C GLU A 89 -13.69 10.75 -18.31
N PHE A 90 -13.21 10.70 -17.06
CA PHE A 90 -13.99 10.34 -15.87
C PHE A 90 -14.74 9.01 -16.04
N LYS A 91 -14.05 7.99 -16.57
CA LYS A 91 -14.64 6.68 -16.87
C LYS A 91 -13.79 5.52 -16.41
N LEU A 92 -14.45 4.44 -16.01
CA LEU A 92 -13.82 3.14 -15.83
C LEU A 92 -13.47 2.53 -17.19
N ILE A 93 -12.22 2.10 -17.33
CA ILE A 93 -11.74 1.37 -18.50
C ILE A 93 -12.25 -0.07 -18.40
N LYS A 94 -13.17 -0.42 -19.31
CA LYS A 94 -13.68 -1.79 -19.42
C LYS A 94 -12.55 -2.71 -19.88
N GLN A 95 -12.14 -3.62 -19.01
CA GLN A 95 -11.25 -4.72 -19.38
C GLN A 95 -12.00 -5.63 -20.35
N LYS A 96 -11.58 -5.69 -21.62
CA LYS A 96 -12.00 -6.78 -22.50
C LYS A 96 -11.29 -8.03 -21.99
N HIS A 97 -12.02 -8.96 -21.39
CA HIS A 97 -11.50 -10.29 -21.10
C HIS A 97 -10.99 -10.88 -22.42
N GLN A 98 -9.67 -11.04 -22.53
CA GLN A 98 -9.07 -11.85 -23.58
C GLN A 98 -9.09 -13.28 -23.04
N THR A 99 -10.08 -14.03 -23.51
CA THR A 99 -10.23 -15.48 -23.30
C THR A 99 -8.97 -16.24 -23.69
#